data_AF-A0A392NFE7-F1
#
_entry.id   AF-A0A392NFE7-F1
#
_cell.length_a   1.000
_cell.length_b   1.000
_cell.length_c   1.000
_cell.angle_alpha   90.00
_cell.angle_beta   90.00
_cell.angle_gamma   90.00
#
_symmetry.space_group_name_H-M   'P 1'
#
loop_
_entity.id
_entity.type
_entity.pdbx_description
1 polymer ?
#
loop_
_entity_poly.entity_id
_entity_poly.type
_entity_poly.pdbx_seq_one_letter_code
_entity_poly.pdbx_strand_id
1 'polypeptide(L)'
;MAFPTSLEDWIKTSYVVFAFFSALFIGALKGLIVGPIAALILIIGNVGVILGLFPAHVAWTVYTILKTQIVDAALKVAILIALPALFGLWLGLGIAGSVLVAIGYGFFTPWVSTFEAFRHDNESKKFMHCIV
;
A
#
# COMPACT_ATOMS: atom_id res chain seq x y z
N MET A 1 -36.69 6.91 1.35
CA MET A 1 -35.92 7.93 2.10
C MET A 1 -36.90 8.62 3.03
N ALA A 2 -36.97 8.21 4.30
CA ALA A 2 -37.85 8.83 5.29
C ALA A 2 -37.11 9.99 5.95
N PHE A 3 -37.68 11.19 5.92
CA PHE A 3 -37.14 12.35 6.63
C PHE A 3 -37.22 12.10 8.15
N PRO A 4 -36.16 12.38 8.94
CA PRO A 4 -36.19 12.22 10.39
C PRO A 4 -37.15 13.26 10.99
N THR A 5 -38.25 12.80 11.58
CA THR A 5 -39.31 13.66 12.15
C THR A 5 -39.20 13.84 13.66
N SER A 6 -38.25 13.16 14.32
CA SER A 6 -38.02 13.25 15.77
C SER A 6 -36.67 13.88 16.11
N LEU A 7 -36.63 14.69 17.17
CA LEU A 7 -35.42 15.34 17.68
C LEU A 7 -34.35 14.29 18.07
N GLU A 8 -34.79 13.11 18.49
CA GLU A 8 -33.94 11.95 18.82
C GLU A 8 -33.20 11.38 17.60
N ASP A 9 -33.83 11.34 16.42
CA ASP A 9 -33.17 10.89 15.18
C ASP A 9 -32.07 11.86 14.73
N TRP A 10 -32.28 13.16 14.95
CA TRP A 10 -31.29 14.20 14.64
C TRP A 10 -30.09 14.16 15.61
N ILE A 11 -30.35 13.88 16.89
CA ILE A 11 -29.29 13.65 17.89
C ILE A 11 -28.50 12.37 17.56
N LYS A 12 -29.16 11.26 17.22
CA LYS A 12 -28.47 10.02 16.82
C LYS A 12 -27.62 10.22 15.58
N THR A 13 -28.16 10.92 14.58
CA THR A 13 -27.42 11.22 13.34
C THR A 13 -26.18 12.07 13.63
N SER A 14 -26.32 13.14 14.43
CA SER A 14 -25.18 13.98 14.80
C SER A 14 -24.15 13.23 15.66
N TYR A 15 -24.59 12.35 16.56
CA TYR A 15 -23.71 11.49 17.36
C TYR A 15 -22.90 10.53 16.49
N VAL A 16 -23.51 9.85 15.52
CA VAL A 16 -22.81 8.94 14.60
C VAL A 16 -21.80 9.69 13.74
N VAL A 17 -22.16 10.87 13.23
CA VAL A 17 -21.23 11.70 12.45
C VAL A 17 -20.06 12.15 13.32
N PHE A 18 -20.31 12.61 14.54
CA PHE A 18 -19.26 13.02 15.47
C PHE A 18 -18.34 11.85 15.86
N ALA A 19 -18.92 10.70 16.18
CA ALA A 19 -18.22 9.45 16.49
C ALA A 19 -17.31 9.01 15.33
N PHE A 20 -17.79 9.11 14.09
CA PHE A 20 -17.01 8.82 12.89
C PHE A 20 -15.82 9.77 12.72
N PHE A 21 -16.00 11.07 12.93
CA PHE A 21 -14.90 12.05 12.88
C PHE A 21 -13.86 11.83 13.99
N SER A 22 -14.29 11.45 15.19
CA SER A 22 -13.38 11.10 16.29
C SER A 22 -12.55 9.85 15.95
N ALA A 23 -13.21 8.80 15.44
CA ALA A 23 -12.54 7.58 14.99
C ALA A 23 -11.56 7.84 13.83
N LEU A 24 -11.94 8.70 12.88
CA LEU A 24 -11.08 9.16 11.78
C LEU A 24 -9.79 9.79 12.31
N PHE A 25 -9.88 10.69 13.28
CA PHE A 25 -8.72 11.44 13.79
C PHE A 25 -7.80 10.57 14.64
N ILE A 26 -8.37 9.69 15.48
CA ILE A 26 -7.60 8.72 16.28
C ILE A 26 -6.90 7.71 15.35
N GLY A 27 -7.59 7.26 14.30
CA GLY A 27 -7.03 6.37 13.28
C GLY A 27 -5.90 7.02 12.49
N ALA A 28 -6.05 8.29 12.10
CA ALA A 28 -5.00 9.06 11.43
C ALA A 28 -3.78 9.27 12.33
N LEU A 29 -3.96 9.55 13.62
CA LEU A 29 -2.86 9.73 14.57
C LEU A 29 -2.09 8.41 14.80
N LYS A 30 -2.80 7.29 14.97
CA LYS A 30 -2.18 5.95 15.04
C LYS A 30 -1.47 5.58 13.74
N GLY A 31 -2.11 5.87 12.61
CA GLY A 31 -1.53 5.71 11.27
C GLY A 31 -0.27 6.54 11.05
N LEU A 32 -0.18 7.74 11.64
CA LEU A 32 1.01 8.57 11.54
C LEU A 32 2.20 8.03 12.37
N ILE A 33 1.93 7.35 13.48
CA ILE A 33 2.98 6.81 14.37
C ILE A 33 3.44 5.42 13.87
N VAL A 34 2.48 4.54 13.56
CA VAL A 34 2.77 3.14 13.16
C VAL A 34 3.03 3.03 11.65
N GLY A 35 2.45 3.91 10.85
CA GLY A 35 2.55 3.88 9.40
C GLY A 35 3.94 4.08 8.83
N PRO A 36 4.80 4.97 9.37
CA PRO A 36 6.18 5.10 8.93
C PRO A 36 6.96 3.79 9.11
N ILE A 37 6.73 3.06 10.19
CA ILE A 37 7.42 1.79 10.50
C ILE A 37 6.97 0.71 9.51
N ALA A 38 5.65 0.57 9.29
CA ALA A 38 5.10 -0.37 8.32
C ALA A 38 5.54 -0.04 6.88
N ALA A 39 5.56 1.25 6.51
CA ALA A 39 6.03 1.71 5.22
C ALA A 39 7.52 1.40 5.03
N LEU A 40 8.35 1.61 6.05
CA LEU A 40 9.79 1.32 5.99
C LEU A 40 10.05 -0.17 5.76
N ILE A 41 9.34 -1.04 6.48
CA ILE A 41 9.44 -2.51 6.32
C ILE A 41 9.04 -2.92 4.90
N LEU A 42 7.92 -2.38 4.38
CA LEU A 42 7.48 -2.66 3.01
C LEU A 42 8.46 -2.16 1.96
N ILE A 43 9.01 -0.95 2.10
CA ILE A 43 10.00 -0.41 1.16
C ILE A 43 11.24 -1.29 1.13
N ILE A 44 11.81 -1.61 2.30
CA ILE A 44 13.02 -2.45 2.40
C ILE A 44 12.75 -3.84 1.81
N GLY A 45 11.62 -4.46 2.17
CA GLY A 45 11.25 -5.77 1.66
C GLY A 45 11.09 -5.80 0.14
N ASN A 46 10.30 -4.86 -0.41
CA ASN A 46 10.01 -4.86 -1.85
C ASN A 46 11.24 -4.46 -2.67
N VAL A 47 12.04 -3.49 -2.21
CA VAL A 47 13.32 -3.14 -2.85
C VAL A 47 14.30 -4.31 -2.79
N GLY A 48 14.36 -5.03 -1.66
CA GLY A 48 15.18 -6.23 -1.52
C GLY A 48 14.79 -7.33 -2.51
N VAL A 49 13.50 -7.59 -2.68
CA VAL A 49 12.98 -8.56 -3.67
C VAL A 49 13.30 -8.11 -5.09
N ILE A 50 13.08 -6.84 -5.42
CA ILE A 50 13.37 -6.27 -6.74
C ILE A 50 14.87 -6.46 -7.06
N LEU A 51 15.77 -6.05 -6.15
CA LEU A 51 17.22 -6.15 -6.37
C LEU A 51 17.71 -7.59 -6.39
N GLY A 52 17.15 -8.49 -5.57
CA GLY A 52 17.52 -9.90 -5.54
C GLY A 52 17.08 -10.67 -6.79
N LEU A 53 15.88 -10.37 -7.31
CA LEU A 53 15.33 -11.04 -8.48
C LEU A 53 15.84 -10.44 -9.80
N PHE A 54 16.23 -9.16 -9.80
CA PHE A 54 16.73 -8.45 -10.97
C PHE A 54 17.89 -9.17 -11.71
N PRO A 55 18.99 -9.61 -11.07
CA PRO A 55 20.10 -10.26 -11.77
C PRO A 55 19.69 -11.58 -12.41
N ALA A 56 18.82 -12.36 -11.75
CA ALA A 56 18.29 -13.60 -12.30
C ALA A 56 17.43 -13.32 -13.53
N HIS A 57 16.60 -12.28 -13.47
CA HIS A 57 15.73 -11.89 -14.57
C HIS A 57 16.53 -11.37 -15.79
N VAL A 58 17.54 -10.51 -15.56
CA VAL A 58 18.44 -10.01 -16.62
C VAL A 58 19.20 -11.17 -17.27
N ALA A 59 19.80 -12.05 -16.47
CA ALA A 59 20.54 -13.20 -16.98
C ALA A 59 19.65 -14.11 -17.85
N TRP A 60 18.43 -14.40 -17.39
CA TRP A 60 17.48 -15.24 -18.15
C TRP A 60 17.01 -14.58 -19.45
N THR A 61 16.76 -13.27 -19.43
CA THR A 61 16.31 -12.52 -20.61
C THR A 61 17.41 -12.47 -21.68
N VAL A 62 18.66 -12.24 -21.28
CA VAL A 62 19.80 -12.26 -22.22
C VAL A 62 20.02 -13.68 -22.76
N TYR A 63 19.94 -14.70 -21.91
CA TYR A 63 20.10 -16.09 -22.32
C TYR A 63 19.05 -16.51 -23.36
N THR A 64 17.77 -16.18 -23.14
CA THR A 64 16.69 -16.52 -24.06
C THR A 64 16.82 -15.81 -25.41
N ILE A 65 17.20 -14.53 -25.42
CA ILE A 65 17.46 -13.78 -26.66
C ILE A 65 18.61 -14.41 -27.46
N LEU A 66 19.70 -14.81 -26.79
CA LEU A 66 20.83 -15.45 -27.45
C LEU A 66 20.45 -16.82 -28.01
N LYS A 67 19.66 -17.63 -27.27
CA LYS A 67 19.26 -18.98 -27.68
C LYS A 67 18.30 -18.99 -28.87
N THR A 68 17.41 -17.99 -28.99
CA THR A 68 16.35 -17.99 -30.00
C THR A 68 16.91 -18.00 -31.43
N GLN A 69 16.43 -18.90 -32.30
CA GLN A 69 16.90 -19.05 -33.68
C GLN A 69 15.99 -18.34 -34.71
N ILE A 70 14.84 -17.82 -34.25
CA ILE A 70 13.80 -17.21 -35.10
C ILE A 70 14.10 -15.71 -35.37
N VAL A 71 14.89 -15.07 -34.50
CA VAL A 71 15.19 -13.64 -34.57
C VAL A 71 16.52 -13.43 -35.28
N ASP A 72 16.49 -12.62 -36.33
CA ASP A 72 17.66 -12.27 -37.14
C ASP A 72 18.75 -11.57 -36.31
N ALA A 73 20.02 -11.69 -36.72
CA ALA A 73 21.16 -11.19 -35.95
C ALA A 73 21.07 -9.68 -35.70
N ALA A 74 20.62 -8.92 -36.70
CA ALA A 74 20.41 -7.47 -36.58
C ALA A 74 19.32 -7.12 -35.56
N LEU A 75 18.23 -7.89 -35.52
CA LEU A 75 17.11 -7.67 -34.60
C LEU A 75 17.50 -8.04 -33.15
N LYS A 76 18.34 -9.07 -32.95
CA LYS A 76 18.91 -9.37 -31.63
C LYS A 76 19.72 -8.21 -31.07
N VAL A 77 20.58 -7.60 -31.89
CA VAL A 77 21.41 -6.47 -31.47
C VAL A 77 20.54 -5.26 -31.14
N ALA A 78 19.53 -4.96 -31.96
CA ALA A 78 18.59 -3.86 -31.70
C ALA A 78 17.85 -4.05 -30.36
N ILE A 79 17.34 -5.25 -30.08
CA ILE A 79 16.67 -5.56 -28.81
C ILE A 79 17.65 -5.47 -27.65
N LEU A 80 18.89 -5.96 -27.81
CA LEU A 80 19.90 -5.91 -26.76
C LEU A 80 20.31 -4.47 -26.38
N ILE A 81 20.20 -3.52 -27.32
CA ILE A 81 20.42 -2.09 -27.08
C ILE A 81 19.20 -1.43 -26.43
N ALA A 82 17.97 -1.88 -26.75
CA ALA A 82 16.74 -1.37 -26.15
C ALA A 82 16.49 -1.92 -24.73
N LEU A 83 16.97 -3.13 -24.44
CA LEU A 83 16.78 -3.86 -23.19
C LEU A 83 17.22 -3.08 -21.93
N PRO A 84 18.39 -2.42 -21.90
CA PRO A 84 18.84 -1.63 -20.75
C PRO A 84 17.88 -0.48 -20.43
N ALA A 85 17.31 0.17 -21.44
CA ALA A 85 16.34 1.24 -21.25
C ALA A 85 15.04 0.69 -20.63
N LEU A 86 14.57 -0.47 -21.10
CA LEU A 86 13.38 -1.13 -20.54
C LEU A 86 13.61 -1.58 -19.08
N PHE A 87 14.79 -2.13 -18.77
CA PHE A 87 15.14 -2.50 -17.40
C PHE A 87 15.23 -1.29 -16.48
N GLY A 88 15.81 -0.18 -16.96
CA GLY A 88 15.84 1.08 -16.21
C GLY A 88 14.43 1.61 -15.92
N LEU A 89 13.55 1.60 -16.94
CA LEU A 89 12.16 2.01 -16.77
C LEU A 89 11.41 1.12 -15.78
N TRP A 90 11.56 -0.20 -15.89
CA TRP A 90 10.89 -1.14 -14.99
C TRP A 90 11.40 -1.03 -13.55
N LEU A 91 12.72 -0.94 -13.34
CA LEU A 91 13.28 -0.72 -12.00
C LEU A 91 12.79 0.60 -11.40
N GLY A 92 12.86 1.69 -12.17
CA GLY A 92 12.41 3.00 -11.73
C GLY A 92 10.93 3.00 -11.35
N LEU A 93 10.07 2.44 -12.22
CA LEU A 93 8.64 2.36 -11.97
C LEU A 93 8.31 1.39 -10.82
N GLY A 94 9.06 0.30 -10.68
CA GLY A 94 8.92 -0.66 -9.59
C GLY A 94 9.26 -0.06 -8.23
N ILE A 95 10.34 0.71 -8.13
CA ILE A 95 10.73 1.41 -6.90
C ILE A 95 9.72 2.52 -6.59
N ALA A 96 9.36 3.34 -7.57
CA ALA A 96 8.38 4.41 -7.39
C ALA A 96 7.00 3.87 -6.95
N GLY A 97 6.52 2.82 -7.61
CA GLY A 97 5.28 2.13 -7.23
C GLY A 97 5.34 1.50 -5.84
N SER A 98 6.49 0.92 -5.48
CA SER A 98 6.71 0.35 -4.14
C SER A 98 6.63 1.42 -3.05
N VAL A 99 7.24 2.59 -3.25
CA VAL A 99 7.17 3.70 -2.30
C VAL A 99 5.75 4.21 -2.16
N LEU A 100 5.05 4.40 -3.29
CA LEU A 100 3.66 4.88 -3.29
C LEU A 100 2.72 3.89 -2.58
N VAL A 101 2.85 2.59 -2.88
CA VAL A 101 2.09 1.52 -2.22
C VAL A 101 2.46 1.39 -0.75
N ALA A 102 3.73 1.51 -0.37
CA ALA A 102 4.15 1.38 1.02
C ALA A 102 3.65 2.54 1.89
N ILE A 103 3.65 3.77 1.37
CA ILE A 103 3.07 4.93 2.06
C ILE A 103 1.57 4.73 2.22
N GLY A 104 0.87 4.35 1.14
CA GLY A 104 -0.56 4.08 1.18
C GLY A 104 -0.89 2.97 2.18
N TYR A 105 -0.28 1.80 2.02
CA TYR A 105 -0.53 0.64 2.87
C TYR A 105 -0.15 0.89 4.34
N GLY A 106 0.99 1.56 4.59
CA GLY A 106 1.44 1.90 5.92
C GLY A 106 0.49 2.84 6.64
N PHE A 107 -0.12 3.80 5.94
CA PHE A 107 -1.07 4.74 6.53
C PHE A 107 -2.49 4.18 6.65
N PHE A 108 -3.00 3.52 5.59
CA PHE A 108 -4.37 3.03 5.55
C PHE A 108 -4.60 1.80 6.43
N THR A 109 -3.59 0.95 6.65
CA THR A 109 -3.77 -0.28 7.46
C THR A 109 -4.11 0.01 8.94
N PRO A 110 -3.34 0.83 9.68
CA PRO A 110 -3.71 1.22 11.05
C PRO A 110 -4.99 2.07 11.09
N TRP A 111 -5.27 2.82 10.03
CA TRP A 111 -6.49 3.61 9.92
C TRP A 111 -7.73 2.72 9.87
N VAL A 112 -7.75 1.73 8.97
CA VAL A 112 -8.85 0.76 8.85
C VAL A 112 -8.99 -0.09 10.12
N SER A 113 -7.87 -0.49 10.75
CA SER A 113 -7.89 -1.21 12.03
C SER A 113 -8.56 -0.40 13.15
N THR A 114 -8.37 0.92 13.18
CA THR A 114 -9.03 1.78 14.17
C THR A 114 -10.54 1.86 13.94
N PHE A 115 -11.00 1.89 12.69
CA PHE A 115 -12.43 1.82 12.36
C PHE A 115 -13.05 0.49 12.76
N GLU A 116 -12.34 -0.62 12.57
CA GLU A 116 -12.79 -1.93 13.00
C GLU A 116 -12.95 -2.01 14.52
N ALA A 117 -11.99 -1.47 15.27
CA ALA A 117 -12.07 -1.37 16.73
C ALA A 117 -13.25 -0.50 17.17
N PHE A 118 -13.47 0.64 16.51
CA PHE A 118 -14.57 1.55 16.82
C PHE A 118 -15.96 0.95 16.53
N ARG A 119 -16.09 0.15 15.46
CA ARG A 119 -17.34 -0.56 15.10
C ARG A 119 -17.73 -1.63 16.12
N HIS A 120 -16.76 -2.23 16.81
CA HIS A 120 -16.99 -3.30 17.79
C HIS A 120 -17.17 -2.79 19.23
N ASP A 121 -17.13 -1.48 19.48
CA ASP A 121 -17.13 -0.88 20.82
C ASP A 121 -18.54 -0.46 21.31
N ASN A 122 -19.52 -1.36 21.24
CA ASN A 122 -20.89 -1.09 21.71
C ASN A 122 -21.16 -1.50 23.18
N GLU A 123 -20.18 -1.88 24.00
CA GLU A 123 -20.44 -2.11 25.44
C GLU A 123 -19.29 -1.64 26.36
N SER A 124 -19.42 -0.38 26.78
CA SER A 124 -19.22 0.16 28.14
C SER A 124 -17.96 -0.14 28.99
N LYS A 125 -16.96 -0.92 28.55
CA LYS A 125 -15.77 -1.22 29.38
C LYS A 125 -14.45 -1.33 28.59
N LYS A 126 -13.97 -0.25 27.97
CA LYS A 126 -12.71 -0.34 27.18
C LYS A 126 -11.73 0.83 27.23
N PHE A 127 -11.97 1.88 28.01
CA PHE A 127 -10.97 2.96 28.18
C PHE A 127 -9.64 2.47 28.80
N MET A 128 -9.64 1.33 29.51
CA MET A 128 -8.45 0.75 30.13
C MET A 128 -7.63 -0.16 29.21
N HIS A 129 -8.15 -0.61 28.07
CA HIS A 129 -7.41 -1.49 27.14
C HIS A 129 -6.70 -0.70 26.02
N CYS A 130 -6.99 0.59 25.85
CA CYS A 130 -6.38 1.41 24.79
C CYS A 130 -4.96 1.90 25.13
N ILE A 131 -4.43 1.52 26.30
CA ILE A 131 -3.09 1.87 26.79
C ILE A 131 -2.06 0.73 26.65
N VAL A 132 -2.51 -0.48 26.28
CA VAL A 132 -1.65 -1.66 26.02
C VAL A 132 -1.69 -2.02 24.54
#